data_AF-A0A9E4R6H8-F1
#
_entry.id   AF-A0A9E4R6H8-F1
#
_cell.length_a   1.000
_cell.length_b   1.000
_cell.length_c   1.000
_cell.angle_alpha   90.00
_cell.angle_beta   90.00
_cell.angle_gamma   90.00
#
_symmetry.space_group_name_H-M   'P 1'
#
loop_
_entity.id
_entity.type
_entity.pdbx_description
1 polymer ?
#
loop_
_entity_poly.entity_id
_entity_poly.type
_entity_poly.pdbx_seq_one_letter_code
_entity_poly.pdbx_strand_id
1 'polypeptide(L)'
;TDRDRLKAPGLGPAEEMAAWLWDHHLAAVAADNPALEVWPWGPETGDFMHWRLIPLLGMPIGELWELDALAADCAEDGSYEFLLTSAPLNVPGGVGSPPNAMAIK
;
A
#
# COMPACT_ATOMS: atom_id res chain seq x y z
N THR A 1 -14.51 9.28 -18.02
CA THR A 1 -13.13 8.89 -17.70
C THR A 1 -13.02 7.40 -17.93
N ASP A 2 -12.08 6.95 -18.76
CA ASP A 2 -12.01 5.57 -19.25
C ASP A 2 -11.51 4.62 -18.15
N ARG A 3 -12.40 4.27 -17.21
CA ARG A 3 -12.13 3.35 -16.09
C ARG A 3 -11.72 1.95 -16.56
N ASP A 4 -12.01 1.61 -17.82
CA ASP A 4 -11.77 0.30 -18.41
C ASP A 4 -10.33 0.15 -18.96
N ARG A 5 -9.56 1.23 -19.05
CA ARG A 5 -8.16 1.19 -19.52
C ARG A 5 -7.15 0.82 -18.46
N LEU A 6 -7.38 1.20 -17.20
CA LEU A 6 -6.43 0.89 -16.14
C LEU A 6 -6.56 -0.60 -15.80
N LYS A 7 -5.44 -1.31 -15.79
CA LYS A 7 -5.32 -2.68 -15.29
C LYS A 7 -4.04 -2.75 -14.47
N ALA A 8 -4.16 -3.08 -13.20
CA ALA A 8 -3.02 -3.12 -12.29
C ALA A 8 -3.15 -4.32 -11.34
N PRO A 9 -2.06 -5.08 -11.11
CA PRO A 9 -2.04 -6.05 -10.03
C PRO A 9 -2.05 -5.35 -8.68
N GLY A 10 -2.48 -6.05 -7.63
CA GLY A 10 -2.44 -5.55 -6.27
C GLY A 10 -3.06 -6.54 -5.29
N LEU A 11 -3.23 -6.11 -4.03
CA LEU A 11 -3.90 -6.92 -3.02
C LEU A 11 -5.29 -7.35 -3.47
N GLY A 12 -5.63 -8.61 -3.19
CA GLY A 12 -6.96 -9.14 -3.44
C GLY A 12 -7.99 -8.50 -2.51
N PRO A 13 -9.25 -8.35 -2.93
CA PRO A 13 -10.27 -7.62 -2.17
C PRO A 13 -10.91 -8.45 -1.05
N ALA A 14 -10.48 -9.70 -0.90
CA ALA A 14 -11.00 -10.68 0.03
C ALA A 14 -10.92 -10.16 1.49
N GLU A 15 -11.97 -10.38 2.28
CA GLU A 15 -11.99 -9.98 3.69
C GLU A 15 -10.87 -10.66 4.48
N GLU A 16 -10.52 -11.89 4.09
CA GLU A 16 -9.41 -12.65 4.64
C GLU A 16 -8.06 -11.91 4.52
N MET A 17 -7.86 -11.13 3.45
CA MET A 17 -6.65 -10.32 3.29
C MET A 17 -6.62 -9.18 4.30
N ALA A 18 -7.75 -8.47 4.48
CA ALA A 18 -7.85 -7.39 5.47
C ALA A 18 -7.70 -7.92 6.91
N ALA A 19 -8.30 -9.07 7.21
CA ALA A 19 -8.15 -9.75 8.49
C ALA A 19 -6.70 -10.14 8.75
N TRP A 20 -6.01 -10.70 7.75
CA TRP A 20 -4.60 -11.05 7.87
C TRP A 20 -3.73 -9.83 8.20
N LEU A 21 -3.90 -8.71 7.49
CA LEU A 21 -3.16 -7.46 7.76
C LEU A 21 -3.40 -6.95 9.18
N TRP A 22 -4.65 -7.02 9.66
CA TRP A 22 -5.04 -6.62 11.01
C TRP A 22 -4.44 -7.53 12.09
N ASP A 23 -4.56 -8.84 11.91
CA ASP A 23 -4.11 -9.86 12.87
C ASP A 23 -2.58 -9.85 13.04
N HIS A 24 -1.84 -9.40 12.01
CA HIS A 24 -0.39 -9.20 12.07
C HIS A 24 0.01 -7.83 12.64
N HIS A 25 -0.95 -7.00 13.05
CA HIS A 25 -0.74 -5.68 13.65
C HIS A 25 0.15 -4.76 12.79
N LEU A 26 0.00 -4.84 11.47
CA LEU A 26 0.74 -3.95 10.57
C LEU A 26 0.25 -2.50 10.74
N ALA A 27 1.18 -1.57 10.88
CA ALA A 27 0.85 -0.16 11.05
C ALA A 27 0.48 0.53 9.73
N ALA A 28 0.96 0.01 8.59
CA ALA A 28 0.76 0.55 7.25
C ALA A 28 1.08 -0.51 6.19
N VAL A 29 0.58 -0.33 4.96
CA VAL A 29 0.94 -1.17 3.81
C VAL A 29 1.28 -0.28 2.62
N ALA A 30 2.36 -0.57 1.92
CA ALA A 30 2.75 0.17 0.73
C ALA A 30 3.07 -0.77 -0.44
N ALA A 31 2.87 -0.27 -1.66
CA ALA A 31 3.21 -0.96 -2.89
C ALA A 31 3.72 0.02 -3.97
N ASP A 32 4.36 -0.54 -4.99
CA ASP A 32 4.88 0.14 -6.19
C ASP A 32 3.83 0.25 -7.31
N ASN A 33 2.54 0.07 -6.99
CA ASN A 33 1.42 0.12 -7.94
C ASN A 33 0.49 1.34 -7.68
N PRO A 34 -0.40 1.70 -8.64
CA PRO A 34 -1.22 2.92 -8.56
C PRO A 34 -2.46 2.88 -7.63
N ALA A 35 -2.69 1.79 -6.89
CA ALA A 35 -3.92 1.63 -6.10
C ALA A 35 -3.78 0.74 -4.85
N LEU A 36 -2.59 0.19 -4.56
CA LEU A 36 -2.34 -0.91 -3.62
C LEU A 36 -3.06 -2.23 -3.98
N GLU A 37 -4.37 -2.18 -4.17
CA GLU A 37 -5.24 -3.28 -4.55
C GLU A 37 -5.35 -3.50 -6.05
N VAL A 38 -5.88 -4.67 -6.41
CA VAL A 38 -6.13 -5.04 -7.81
C VAL A 38 -7.10 -4.08 -8.49
N TRP A 39 -6.81 -3.73 -9.75
CA TRP A 39 -7.70 -2.96 -10.60
C TRP A 39 -8.01 -3.70 -11.92
N PRO A 40 -9.29 -3.80 -12.35
CA PRO A 40 -10.48 -3.19 -11.75
C PRO A 40 -10.94 -3.90 -10.47
N TRP A 41 -11.46 -3.12 -9.53
CA TRP A 41 -12.18 -3.64 -8.35
C TRP A 41 -13.65 -3.91 -8.70
N GLY A 42 -14.34 -4.71 -7.87
CA GLY A 42 -15.76 -5.03 -8.06
C GLY A 42 -16.67 -3.99 -7.38
N PRO A 43 -17.23 -3.00 -8.10
CA PRO A 43 -18.01 -1.95 -7.48
C PRO A 43 -19.36 -2.41 -6.96
N GLU A 44 -19.90 -3.49 -7.54
CA GLU A 44 -21.17 -4.09 -7.11
C GLU A 44 -21.03 -4.95 -5.85
N THR A 45 -19.82 -5.46 -5.59
CA THR A 45 -19.53 -6.34 -4.44
C THR A 45 -18.94 -5.58 -3.25
N GLY A 46 -18.54 -4.30 -3.43
CA GLY A 46 -17.90 -3.50 -2.39
C GLY A 46 -16.48 -3.98 -2.06
N ASP A 47 -15.87 -4.62 -3.04
CA ASP A 47 -14.57 -5.29 -2.98
C ASP A 47 -13.45 -4.29 -3.23
N PHE A 48 -13.42 -3.23 -2.41
CA PHE A 48 -12.39 -2.19 -2.43
C PHE A 48 -11.61 -2.20 -1.10
N MET A 49 -10.33 -2.55 -1.16
CA MET A 49 -9.45 -2.71 -0.01
C MET A 49 -9.23 -1.38 0.71
N HIS A 50 -9.15 -0.26 -0.03
CA HIS A 50 -9.10 1.08 0.54
C HIS A 50 -10.17 1.35 1.59
N TRP A 51 -11.40 0.86 1.40
CA TRP A 51 -12.49 1.03 2.37
C TRP A 51 -12.29 0.20 3.63
N ARG A 52 -11.60 -0.93 3.54
CA ARG A 52 -11.28 -1.74 4.72
C ARG A 52 -10.10 -1.14 5.47
N LEU A 53 -9.03 -0.80 4.76
CA LEU A 53 -7.80 -0.34 5.39
C LEU A 53 -7.96 1.06 6.02
N ILE A 54 -8.39 2.05 5.26
CA ILE A 54 -8.32 3.45 5.71
C ILE A 54 -9.42 3.77 6.73
N PRO A 55 -10.73 3.73 6.40
CA PRO A 55 -11.77 4.20 7.32
C PRO A 55 -12.20 3.16 8.37
N LEU A 56 -11.98 1.85 8.16
CA LEU A 56 -12.39 0.83 9.14
C LEU A 56 -11.23 0.42 10.06
N LEU A 57 -10.08 0.04 9.50
CA LEU A 57 -8.93 -0.42 10.28
C LEU A 57 -7.98 0.70 10.71
N GLY A 58 -8.13 1.91 10.17
CA GLY A 58 -7.23 3.03 10.46
C GLY A 58 -5.81 2.83 9.94
N MET A 59 -5.64 1.99 8.91
CA MET A 59 -4.37 1.60 8.33
C MET A 59 -4.03 2.49 7.13
N PRO A 60 -3.04 3.40 7.24
CA PRO A 60 -2.57 4.19 6.11
C PRO A 60 -1.94 3.32 5.04
N ILE A 61 -2.01 3.79 3.80
CA ILE A 61 -1.47 3.11 2.63
C ILE A 61 -0.42 3.96 1.90
N GLY A 62 0.51 3.29 1.22
CA GLY A 62 1.46 3.88 0.29
C GLY A 62 1.28 3.31 -1.11
N GLU A 63 1.31 4.19 -2.11
CA GLU A 63 1.15 3.83 -3.52
C GLU A 63 2.30 4.43 -4.32
N LEU A 64 2.64 3.80 -5.45
CA LEU A 64 3.67 4.28 -6.37
C LEU A 64 5.06 4.43 -5.73
N TRP A 65 5.38 3.56 -4.77
CA TRP A 65 6.74 3.51 -4.23
C TRP A 65 7.72 3.00 -5.30
N GLU A 66 8.97 3.47 -5.26
CA GLU A 66 10.05 2.93 -6.09
C GLU A 66 10.76 1.86 -5.25
N LEU A 67 10.70 0.60 -5.68
CA LEU A 67 11.19 -0.54 -4.91
C LEU A 67 12.25 -1.36 -5.65
N ASP A 68 12.59 -1.06 -6.90
CA ASP A 68 13.48 -1.89 -7.72
C ASP A 68 14.88 -2.00 -7.10
N ALA A 69 15.45 -0.86 -6.70
CA ALA A 69 16.79 -0.83 -6.11
C ALA A 69 16.83 -1.55 -4.75
N LEU A 70 15.80 -1.36 -3.93
CA LEU A 70 15.68 -2.02 -2.62
C LEU A 70 15.48 -3.53 -2.77
N ALA A 71 14.64 -3.96 -3.71
CA ALA A 71 14.41 -5.38 -3.99
C ALA A 71 15.69 -6.08 -4.46
N ALA A 72 16.49 -5.42 -5.31
CA ALA A 72 17.78 -5.95 -5.76
C ALA A 72 18.78 -6.10 -4.61
N ASP A 73 18.89 -5.09 -3.74
CA ASP A 73 19.75 -5.11 -2.55
C ASP A 73 19.34 -6.22 -1.56
N CYS A 74 18.04 -6.36 -1.25
CA CYS A 74 17.51 -7.44 -0.42
C CYS A 74 17.71 -8.84 -1.03
N ALA A 75 17.70 -8.95 -2.36
CA ALA A 75 17.96 -10.23 -3.04
C ALA A 75 19.44 -10.65 -2.97
N GLU A 76 20.36 -9.69 -2.86
CA GLU A 76 21.80 -9.95 -2.75
C GLU A 76 22.18 -10.45 -1.34
N ASP A 77 21.64 -9.84 -0.29
CA ASP A 77 22.00 -10.14 1.10
C ASP A 77 20.99 -11.05 1.84
N GLY A 78 19.78 -11.23 1.30
CA GLY A 78 18.69 -11.99 1.91
C GLY A 78 17.98 -11.29 3.07
N SER A 79 18.25 -10.01 3.33
CA SER A 79 17.66 -9.22 4.40
C SER A 79 16.51 -8.36 3.88
N TYR A 80 15.29 -8.66 4.34
CA TYR A 80 14.05 -7.97 3.94
C TYR A 80 13.45 -7.11 5.07
N GLU A 81 14.15 -7.03 6.21
CA GLU A 81 13.75 -6.27 7.38
C GLU A 81 14.73 -5.11 7.58
N PHE A 82 14.19 -3.90 7.70
CA PHE A 82 14.98 -2.68 7.80
C PHE A 82 14.22 -1.57 8.51
N LEU A 83 14.94 -0.54 8.93
CA LEU A 83 14.29 0.67 9.44
C LEU A 83 13.68 1.43 8.26
N LEU A 84 12.35 1.55 8.27
CA LEU A 84 11.61 2.38 7.33
C LEU A 84 11.31 3.74 7.95
N THR A 85 11.66 4.81 7.24
CA THR A 85 11.17 6.16 7.52
C THR A 85 10.25 6.58 6.40
N SER A 86 9.08 7.13 6.74
CA SER A 86 8.13 7.72 5.79
C SER A 86 7.41 8.83 6.54
N ALA A 87 7.76 10.07 6.21
CA ALA A 87 7.35 11.24 6.96
C ALA A 87 6.46 12.12 6.07
N PRO A 88 5.14 12.19 6.34
CA PRO A 88 4.25 13.03 5.56
C PRO A 88 4.61 14.51 5.77
N LEU A 89 4.33 15.32 4.75
CA LEU A 89 4.45 16.77 4.82
C LEU A 89 3.52 17.34 5.90
N ASN A 90 3.96 18.41 6.56
CA ASN A 90 3.14 19.13 7.53
C ASN A 90 2.06 19.97 6.82
N VAL A 91 0.96 19.33 6.45
CA VAL A 91 -0.18 19.94 5.76
C VAL A 91 -1.44 19.72 6.60
N PRO A 92 -1.80 20.67 7.48
CA PRO A 92 -3.03 20.59 8.27
C PRO A 92 -4.27 20.40 7.37
N GLY A 93 -5.07 19.37 7.65
CA GLY A 93 -6.23 19.00 6.83
C GLY A 93 -5.90 18.22 5.55
N GLY A 94 -4.64 17.87 5.31
CA GLY A 94 -4.23 17.01 4.21
C GLY A 94 -4.77 15.58 4.37
N VAL A 95 -5.15 14.97 3.25
CA VAL A 95 -5.65 13.57 3.17
C VAL A 95 -4.63 12.60 2.59
N GLY A 96 -3.42 13.08 2.32
CA GLY A 96 -2.31 12.34 1.74
C GLY A 96 -1.07 13.24 1.61
N SER A 97 0.07 12.63 1.31
CA SER A 97 1.36 13.32 1.16
C SER A 97 2.28 12.50 0.25
N PRO A 98 3.19 13.14 -0.50
CA PRO A 98 4.40 12.45 -0.97
C PRO A 98 5.07 11.74 0.23
N PRO A 99 5.57 10.51 0.06
CA PRO A 99 5.93 9.68 1.21
C PRO A 99 7.24 10.11 1.88
N ASN A 100 8.19 10.63 1.10
CA ASN A 100 9.59 10.78 1.52
C ASN A 100 10.10 9.49 2.19
N ALA A 101 9.82 8.35 1.55
CA ALA A 101 10.11 7.03 2.09
C ALA A 101 11.59 6.67 1.90
N MET A 102 12.23 6.20 2.96
CA MET A 102 13.60 5.69 2.95
C MET A 102 13.69 4.38 3.74
N ALA A 103 14.30 3.37 3.13
CA ALA A 103 14.77 2.18 3.82
C ALA A 103 16.21 2.39 4.29
N ILE A 104 16.53 1.98 5.51
CA ILE A 104 17.87 2.07 6.11
C ILE A 104 18.28 0.64 6.52
N LYS A 105 19.29 0.11 5.83
CA LYS A 105 19.89 -1.22 6.01
C LYS A 105 21.36 -1.10 6.40
#